data_AF-A0A6N2T5W6-F1
#
_entry.id   AF-A0A6N2T5W6-F1
#
_cell.length_a   1.000
_cell.length_b   1.000
_cell.length_c   1.000
_cell.angle_alpha   90.00
_cell.angle_beta   90.00
_cell.angle_gamma   90.00
#
_symmetry.space_group_name_H-M   'P 1'
#
loop_
_entity.id
_entity.type
_entity.pdbx_description
1 polymer ?
#
loop_
_entity_poly.entity_id
_entity_poly.type
_entity_poly.pdbx_seq_one_letter_code
_entity_poly.pdbx_strand_id
1 'polypeptide(L)'
;MSVAGSFCLIFSFGAMIMDLKWEKVCNFWNYGSWITVLLGRGILEGGSGWLGGLAGTAVVIIVLFPLFLGKMLGTGDIKVFAVLGSAMGAKSVCYCIAFSFLLGALISLPILLFRCNVRERFAYFFTYLRRVLETRTFSAYLVPGSRPENIHFTIPIFISVVLFCAGGYL
;
A
#
# COMPACT_ATOMS: atom_id res chain seq x y z
N MET A 1 18.12 15.47 -0.23
CA MET A 1 17.23 14.29 -0.36
C MET A 1 17.95 13.25 -1.22
N SER A 2 17.89 11.97 -0.85
CA SER A 2 18.42 10.88 -1.67
C SER A 2 17.61 10.75 -2.97
N VAL A 3 18.26 10.40 -4.08
CA VAL A 3 17.63 10.23 -5.42
C VAL A 3 16.44 9.27 -5.36
N ALA A 4 16.56 8.20 -4.58
CA ALA A 4 15.47 7.24 -4.35
C ALA A 4 14.26 7.84 -3.63
N GLY A 5 14.48 8.75 -2.66
CA GLY A 5 13.40 9.41 -1.93
C GLY A 5 12.59 10.36 -2.82
N SER A 6 13.29 11.17 -3.63
CA SER A 6 12.65 12.05 -4.61
C SER A 6 11.81 11.26 -5.62
N PHE A 7 12.31 10.11 -6.09
CA PHE A 7 11.55 9.21 -6.96
C PHE A 7 10.28 8.69 -6.27
N CYS A 8 10.40 8.19 -5.03
CA CYS A 8 9.27 7.65 -4.28
C CYS A 8 8.15 8.68 -4.10
N LEU A 9 8.50 9.95 -3.83
CA LEU A 9 7.53 11.04 -3.70
C LEU A 9 6.79 11.31 -5.01
N ILE A 10 7.52 11.45 -6.11
CA ILE A 10 6.91 11.73 -7.42
C ILE A 10 6.02 10.55 -7.84
N PHE A 11 6.50 9.32 -7.66
CA PHE A 11 5.75 8.11 -7.99
C PHE A 11 4.48 7.97 -7.16
N SER A 12 4.57 8.09 -5.84
CA SER A 12 3.42 7.96 -4.93
C SER A 12 2.40 9.09 -5.11
N PHE A 13 2.85 10.31 -5.39
CA PHE A 13 1.97 11.42 -5.74
C PHE A 13 1.21 11.16 -7.05
N GLY A 14 1.90 10.68 -8.09
CA GLY A 14 1.27 10.29 -9.34
C GLY A 14 0.25 9.15 -9.16
N ALA A 15 0.60 8.14 -8.35
CA ALA A 15 -0.30 7.05 -8.02
C ALA A 15 -1.54 7.53 -7.26
N MET A 16 -1.39 8.45 -6.30
CA MET A 16 -2.51 9.07 -5.57
C MET A 16 -3.43 9.85 -6.51
N ILE A 17 -2.89 10.66 -7.43
CA ILE A 17 -3.71 11.38 -8.43
C ILE A 17 -4.46 10.41 -9.34
N MET A 18 -3.78 9.35 -9.80
CA MET A 18 -4.40 8.33 -10.66
C MET A 18 -5.55 7.62 -9.94
N ASP A 19 -5.35 7.28 -8.68
CA ASP A 19 -6.35 6.62 -7.86
C ASP A 19 -7.55 7.54 -7.55
N LEU A 20 -7.30 8.82 -7.25
CA LEU A 20 -8.37 9.81 -7.02
C LEU A 20 -9.20 10.11 -8.28
N LYS A 21 -8.58 10.07 -9.47
CA LYS A 21 -9.25 10.48 -10.71
C LYS A 21 -9.88 9.31 -11.47
N TRP A 22 -9.29 8.12 -11.43
CA TRP A 22 -9.72 6.96 -12.21
C TRP A 22 -10.00 5.71 -11.38
N GLU A 23 -9.91 5.80 -10.04
CA GLU A 23 -10.06 4.69 -9.08
C GLU A 23 -9.15 3.47 -9.37
N LYS A 24 -8.16 3.67 -10.24
CA LYS A 24 -7.27 2.64 -10.77
C LYS A 24 -5.91 3.22 -11.04
N VAL A 25 -4.88 2.60 -10.47
CA VAL A 25 -3.50 2.86 -10.86
C VAL A 25 -3.16 2.05 -12.11
N CYS A 26 -2.80 2.72 -13.19
CA CYS A 26 -2.45 2.09 -14.46
C CYS A 26 -1.30 1.09 -14.28
N ASN A 27 -1.46 -0.13 -14.81
CA ASN A 27 -0.41 -1.14 -14.79
C ASN A 27 0.87 -0.64 -15.46
N PHE A 28 0.75 0.12 -16.55
CA PHE A 28 1.89 0.70 -17.25
C PHE A 28 2.73 1.61 -16.35
N TRP A 29 2.08 2.44 -15.52
CA TRP A 29 2.76 3.30 -14.55
C TRP A 29 3.55 2.47 -13.53
N ASN A 30 2.91 1.46 -12.94
CA ASN A 30 3.55 0.59 -11.95
C ASN A 30 4.72 -0.21 -12.55
N TYR A 31 4.51 -0.90 -13.68
CA TYR A 31 5.56 -1.73 -14.28
C TYR A 31 6.71 -0.89 -14.83
N GLY A 32 6.41 0.24 -15.47
CA GLY A 32 7.43 1.16 -15.97
C GLY A 32 8.31 1.68 -14.84
N SER A 33 7.70 2.17 -13.75
CA SER A 33 8.42 2.63 -12.56
C SER A 33 9.20 1.54 -11.85
N TRP A 34 8.70 0.30 -11.81
CA TRP A 34 9.42 -0.82 -11.22
C TRP A 34 10.70 -1.14 -12.00
N ILE A 35 10.61 -1.20 -13.34
CA ILE A 35 11.74 -1.47 -14.23
C ILE A 35 12.78 -0.35 -14.13
N THR A 36 12.36 0.91 -14.14
CA THR A 36 13.31 2.04 -14.06
C THR A 36 14.07 2.05 -12.73
N VAL A 37 13.41 1.71 -11.62
CA VAL A 37 14.06 1.57 -10.31
C VAL A 37 15.06 0.43 -10.30
N LEU A 38 14.68 -0.76 -10.79
CA LEU A 38 15.59 -1.91 -10.81
C LEU A 38 16.81 -1.66 -11.67
N LEU A 39 16.62 -1.12 -12.88
CA LEU A 39 17.72 -0.74 -13.76
C LEU A 39 18.60 0.34 -13.14
N GLY A 40 18.00 1.39 -12.55
CA GLY A 40 18.72 2.48 -11.90
C GLY A 40 19.58 1.99 -10.73
N ARG A 41 19.02 1.17 -9.84
CA ARG A 41 19.78 0.55 -8.75
C ARG A 41 20.84 -0.41 -9.26
N GLY A 42 20.53 -1.14 -10.32
CA GLY A 42 21.48 -2.02 -10.98
C GLY A 42 22.71 -1.31 -11.53
N ILE A 43 22.53 -0.11 -12.09
CA ILE A 43 23.61 0.72 -12.63
C ILE A 43 24.42 1.38 -11.51
N LEU A 44 23.75 1.86 -10.45
CA LEU A 44 24.38 2.63 -9.37
C LEU A 44 25.05 1.75 -8.30
N GLU A 45 24.41 0.65 -7.91
CA GLU A 45 24.83 -0.23 -6.82
C GLU A 45 25.34 -1.59 -7.34
N GLY A 46 25.26 -1.85 -8.65
CA GLY A 46 25.68 -3.12 -9.25
C GLY A 46 24.75 -4.28 -8.89
N GLY A 47 25.31 -5.50 -8.82
CA GLY A 47 24.53 -6.71 -8.53
C GLY A 47 23.82 -6.72 -7.18
N SER A 48 24.37 -6.04 -6.17
CA SER A 48 23.72 -5.88 -4.86
C SER A 48 22.48 -4.97 -4.94
N GLY A 49 22.46 -4.00 -5.86
CA GLY A 49 21.31 -3.14 -6.13
C GLY A 49 20.13 -3.89 -6.72
N TRP A 50 20.39 -4.77 -7.70
CA TRP A 50 19.36 -5.66 -8.27
C TRP A 50 18.75 -6.56 -7.18
N LEU A 51 19.60 -7.22 -6.40
CA LEU A 51 19.16 -8.09 -5.31
C LEU A 51 18.38 -7.30 -4.26
N GLY A 52 18.84 -6.11 -3.89
CA GLY A 52 18.15 -5.23 -2.93
C GLY A 52 16.77 -4.77 -3.42
N GLY A 53 16.65 -4.43 -4.70
CA GLY A 53 15.37 -4.05 -5.31
C GLY A 53 14.39 -5.22 -5.41
N LEU A 54 14.87 -6.38 -5.87
CA LEU A 54 14.06 -7.60 -5.96
C LEU A 54 13.63 -8.09 -4.57
N ALA A 55 14.53 -8.06 -3.59
CA ALA A 55 14.22 -8.42 -2.20
C ALA A 55 13.16 -7.48 -1.61
N GLY A 56 13.27 -6.17 -1.87
CA GLY A 56 12.26 -5.19 -1.45
C GLY A 56 10.87 -5.49 -2.02
N THR A 57 10.77 -5.78 -3.32
CA THR A 57 9.51 -6.20 -3.96
C THR A 57 9.00 -7.52 -3.41
N ALA A 58 9.88 -8.52 -3.23
CA ALA A 58 9.48 -9.83 -2.71
C ALA A 58 8.92 -9.74 -1.29
N VAL A 59 9.53 -8.94 -0.42
CA VAL A 59 9.05 -8.70 0.95
C VAL A 59 7.64 -8.10 0.94
N VAL A 60 7.39 -7.11 0.08
CA VAL A 60 6.04 -6.52 -0.06
C VAL A 60 5.02 -7.58 -0.44
N ILE A 61 5.34 -8.41 -1.45
CA ILE A 61 4.44 -9.47 -1.90
C ILE A 61 4.18 -10.44 -0.74
N ILE A 62 5.22 -10.94 -0.07
CA ILE A 62 5.08 -11.89 1.05
C ILE A 62 4.25 -11.31 2.19
N VAL A 63 4.49 -10.06 2.58
CA VAL A 63 3.80 -9.40 3.69
C VAL A 63 2.35 -9.06 3.34
N LEU A 64 2.08 -8.58 2.12
CA LEU A 64 0.73 -8.16 1.72
C LEU A 64 -0.11 -9.30 1.13
N PHE A 65 0.48 -10.43 0.73
CA PHE A 65 -0.25 -11.56 0.15
C PHE A 65 -1.33 -12.15 1.08
N PRO A 66 -1.10 -12.34 2.39
CA PRO A 66 -2.16 -12.73 3.32
C PRO A 66 -3.33 -11.74 3.36
N LEU A 67 -3.03 -10.43 3.33
CA LEU A 67 -4.06 -9.38 3.30
C LEU A 67 -4.81 -9.33 1.97
N PHE A 68 -4.13 -9.67 0.87
CA PHE A 68 -4.74 -9.81 -0.44
C PHE A 68 -5.72 -10.99 -0.52
N LEU A 69 -5.35 -12.15 0.06
CA LEU A 69 -6.25 -13.31 0.17
C LEU A 69 -7.53 -12.95 0.94
N GLY A 70 -7.39 -12.15 2.00
CA GLY A 70 -8.51 -11.57 2.74
C GLY A 70 -9.35 -10.55 1.97
N LYS A 71 -9.01 -10.22 0.71
CA LYS A 71 -9.64 -9.17 -0.11
C LYS A 71 -9.75 -7.82 0.63
N MET A 72 -8.81 -7.55 1.53
CA MET A 72 -8.80 -6.33 2.36
C MET A 72 -8.06 -5.18 1.68
N LEU A 73 -7.18 -5.49 0.72
CA LEU A 73 -6.39 -4.53 -0.04
C LEU A 73 -6.69 -4.64 -1.53
N GLY A 74 -6.67 -3.50 -2.23
CA GLY A 74 -6.79 -3.46 -3.67
C GLY A 74 -5.56 -4.06 -4.35
N THR A 75 -5.75 -4.68 -5.52
CA THR A 75 -4.62 -5.12 -6.37
C THR A 75 -3.75 -3.96 -6.84
N GLY A 76 -4.28 -2.73 -6.85
CA GLY A 76 -3.53 -1.51 -7.13
C GLY A 76 -2.52 -1.16 -6.04
N ASP A 77 -2.96 -1.15 -4.77
CA ASP A 77 -2.12 -0.76 -3.63
C ASP A 77 -0.90 -1.65 -3.48
N ILE A 78 -1.08 -2.96 -3.66
CA ILE A 78 0.02 -3.95 -3.60
C ILE A 78 1.08 -3.65 -4.66
N LYS A 79 0.67 -3.25 -5.87
CA LYS A 79 1.60 -2.91 -6.95
C LYS A 79 2.35 -1.61 -6.65
N VAL A 80 1.68 -0.62 -6.08
CA VAL A 80 2.31 0.64 -5.64
C VAL A 80 3.36 0.35 -4.57
N PHE A 81 3.01 -0.44 -3.54
CA PHE A 81 3.99 -0.86 -2.54
C PHE A 81 5.13 -1.68 -3.12
N ALA A 82 4.89 -2.52 -4.13
CA ALA A 82 5.95 -3.33 -4.74
C ALA A 82 7.02 -2.47 -5.42
N VAL A 83 6.60 -1.37 -6.07
CA VAL A 83 7.48 -0.36 -6.67
C VAL A 83 8.21 0.45 -5.59
N LEU A 84 7.49 0.88 -4.54
CA LEU A 84 8.12 1.57 -3.41
C LEU A 84 9.13 0.66 -2.70
N GLY A 85 8.85 -0.64 -2.61
CA GLY A 85 9.73 -1.65 -2.04
C GLY A 85 11.01 -1.83 -2.83
N SER A 86 10.95 -1.85 -4.17
CA SER A 86 12.17 -1.92 -4.98
C SER A 86 13.02 -0.66 -4.84
N ALA A 87 12.41 0.51 -4.62
CA ALA A 87 13.12 1.79 -4.48
C ALA A 87 13.70 1.99 -3.08
N MET A 88 12.93 1.71 -2.03
CA MET A 88 13.28 1.98 -0.63
C MET A 88 14.06 0.83 0.02
N GLY A 89 13.90 -0.39 -0.50
CA GLY A 89 14.45 -1.62 0.07
C GLY A 89 13.57 -2.26 1.14
N ALA A 90 13.91 -3.51 1.49
CA ALA A 90 13.08 -4.39 2.32
C ALA A 90 12.75 -3.86 3.73
N LYS A 91 13.72 -3.27 4.45
CA LYS A 91 13.46 -2.75 5.81
C LYS A 91 12.56 -1.52 5.78
N SER A 92 12.90 -0.55 4.95
CA SER A 92 12.19 0.72 4.84
C SER A 92 10.75 0.54 4.34
N VAL A 93 10.50 -0.42 3.44
CA VAL A 93 9.14 -0.66 2.95
C VAL A 93 8.24 -1.30 4.02
N CYS A 94 8.78 -2.12 4.92
CA CYS A 94 8.01 -2.65 6.05
C CYS A 94 7.51 -1.52 6.96
N TYR A 95 8.37 -0.55 7.29
CA TYR A 95 7.95 0.64 8.03
C TYR A 95 6.92 1.45 7.25
N CYS A 96 7.14 1.66 5.94
CA CYS A 96 6.18 2.33 5.07
C CYS A 96 4.80 1.69 5.09
N ILE A 97 4.73 0.37 4.96
CA ILE A 97 3.48 -0.40 5.07
C ILE A 97 2.84 -0.17 6.45
N ALA A 98 3.60 -0.35 7.53
CA ALA A 98 3.07 -0.19 8.90
C ALA A 98 2.52 1.22 9.15
N PHE A 99 3.27 2.26 8.78
CA PHE A 99 2.82 3.65 8.90
C PHE A 99 1.62 3.95 8.00
N SER A 100 1.56 3.40 6.78
CA SER A 100 0.40 3.57 5.90
C SER A 100 -0.86 2.97 6.52
N PHE A 101 -0.76 1.78 7.13
CA PHE A 101 -1.87 1.18 7.86
C PHE A 101 -2.28 1.98 9.09
N LEU A 102 -1.32 2.46 9.87
CA LEU A 102 -1.60 3.29 11.05
C LEU A 102 -2.29 4.60 10.67
N LEU A 103 -1.80 5.29 9.63
CA LEU A 103 -2.41 6.52 9.11
C LEU A 103 -3.78 6.26 8.50
N GLY A 104 -3.95 5.17 7.75
CA GLY A 104 -5.26 4.75 7.25
C GLY A 104 -6.26 4.47 8.37
N ALA A 105 -5.82 3.81 9.44
CA ALA A 105 -6.61 3.60 10.65
C ALA A 105 -6.95 4.93 11.35
N LEU A 106 -5.97 5.84 11.46
CA LEU A 106 -6.17 7.15 12.08
C LEU A 106 -7.12 8.05 11.30
N ILE A 107 -7.11 8.01 9.97
CA ILE A 107 -8.02 8.79 9.12
C ILE A 107 -9.43 8.16 9.13
N SER A 108 -9.52 6.83 9.13
CA SER A 108 -10.81 6.12 9.13
C SER A 108 -11.51 6.12 10.49
N LEU A 109 -10.77 6.15 11.60
CA LEU A 109 -11.31 6.14 12.97
C LEU A 109 -12.31 7.28 13.26
N PRO A 110 -11.98 8.57 13.02
CA PRO A 110 -12.91 9.67 13.21
C PRO A 110 -14.16 9.53 12.34
N ILE A 111 -14.01 9.18 11.07
CA ILE A 111 -15.14 8.97 10.14
C ILE A 111 -16.08 7.88 10.67
N LEU A 112 -15.51 6.81 11.22
CA LEU A 112 -16.25 5.74 11.86
C LEU A 112 -16.97 6.24 13.12
N LEU A 113 -16.29 6.97 14.01
CA LEU A 113 -16.85 7.44 15.29
C LEU A 113 -17.97 8.47 15.10
N PHE A 114 -17.87 9.36 14.12
CA PHE A 114 -18.91 10.38 13.84
C PHE A 114 -20.15 9.79 13.16
N ARG A 115 -20.06 8.60 12.57
CA ARG A 115 -21.21 7.83 12.05
C ARG A 115 -21.59 6.78 13.09
N CYS A 116 -22.66 6.98 13.86
CA CYS A 116 -23.16 6.12 14.97
C CYS A 116 -23.29 4.59 14.72
N ASN A 117 -22.89 4.04 13.57
CA ASN A 117 -22.93 2.61 13.22
C ASN A 117 -21.59 1.88 13.49
N VAL A 118 -20.73 2.41 14.36
CA VAL A 118 -19.43 1.79 14.74
C VAL A 118 -19.61 0.32 15.16
N ARG A 119 -20.65 0.06 15.97
CA ARG A 119 -20.93 -1.26 16.54
C ARG A 119 -21.37 -2.28 15.49
N GLU A 120 -22.21 -1.87 14.53
CA GLU A 120 -22.61 -2.73 13.40
C GLU A 120 -21.40 -3.07 12.52
N ARG A 121 -20.52 -2.11 12.25
CA ARG A 121 -19.38 -2.33 11.35
C ARG A 121 -18.30 -3.20 11.95
N PHE A 122 -17.97 -2.99 13.23
CA PHE A 122 -17.10 -3.92 13.95
C PHE A 122 -17.75 -5.30 14.06
N ALA A 123 -19.05 -5.39 14.32
CA ALA A 123 -19.75 -6.68 14.34
C ALA A 123 -19.68 -7.38 12.97
N TYR A 124 -19.86 -6.67 11.85
CA TYR A 124 -19.68 -7.19 10.50
C TYR A 124 -18.25 -7.68 10.26
N PHE A 125 -17.24 -6.91 10.68
CA PHE A 125 -15.84 -7.29 10.56
C PHE A 125 -15.48 -8.53 11.40
N PHE A 126 -15.91 -8.60 12.66
CA PHE A 126 -15.69 -9.77 13.51
C PHE A 126 -16.46 -11.00 13.04
N THR A 127 -17.68 -10.81 12.51
CA THR A 127 -18.46 -11.88 11.90
C THR A 127 -17.78 -12.40 10.63
N TYR A 128 -17.20 -11.51 9.83
CA TYR A 128 -16.37 -11.87 8.67
C TYR A 128 -15.12 -12.64 9.10
N LEU A 129 -14.36 -12.14 10.09
CA LEU A 129 -13.18 -12.81 10.64
C LEU A 129 -13.50 -14.22 11.16
N ARG A 130 -14.58 -14.37 11.94
CA ARG A 130 -15.05 -15.68 12.40
C ARG A 130 -15.40 -16.59 11.23
N ARG A 131 -16.11 -16.07 10.23
CA ARG A 131 -16.50 -16.85 9.05
C ARG A 131 -15.28 -17.29 8.24
N VAL A 132 -14.28 -16.44 8.05
CA VAL A 132 -13.01 -16.78 7.39
C VAL A 132 -12.24 -17.85 8.19
N LEU A 133 -12.21 -17.74 9.52
CA LEU A 133 -11.57 -18.72 10.41
C LEU A 133 -12.28 -20.08 10.40
N GLU A 134 -13.62 -20.11 10.39
CA GLU A 134 -14.42 -21.35 10.40
C GLU A 134 -14.53 -22.02 9.04
N THR A 135 -14.83 -21.26 7.99
CA THR A 135 -15.13 -21.84 6.67
C THR A 135 -13.92 -21.91 5.74
N ARG A 136 -12.80 -21.25 6.06
CA ARG A 136 -11.61 -21.08 5.19
C ARG A 136 -11.91 -20.60 3.77
N THR A 137 -13.12 -20.10 3.52
CA THR A 137 -13.53 -19.60 2.22
C THR A 137 -13.55 -18.07 2.27
N PHE A 138 -12.73 -17.45 1.41
CA PHE A 138 -12.60 -16.00 1.33
C PHE A 138 -13.75 -15.40 0.50
N SER A 139 -14.92 -15.20 1.11
CA SER A 139 -16.00 -14.43 0.46
C SER A 139 -15.58 -12.95 0.33
N ALA A 140 -16.08 -12.26 -0.70
CA ALA A 140 -15.73 -10.86 -0.95
C ALA A 140 -16.23 -9.95 0.19
N TYR A 141 -15.31 -9.24 0.85
CA TYR A 141 -15.62 -8.25 1.89
C TYR A 141 -16.17 -6.93 1.28
N LEU A 142 -15.80 -6.63 0.03
CA LEU A 142 -16.24 -5.45 -0.71
C LEU A 142 -17.62 -5.69 -1.36
N VAL A 143 -18.64 -4.98 -0.89
CA VAL A 143 -19.91 -4.82 -1.62
C VAL A 143 -19.70 -3.73 -2.68
N PRO A 144 -19.91 -4.00 -3.98
CA PRO A 144 -19.75 -2.99 -5.02
C PRO A 144 -20.75 -1.84 -4.81
N GLY A 145 -20.25 -0.62 -4.68
CA GLY A 145 -21.04 0.59 -4.59
C GLY A 145 -20.19 1.77 -4.16
N SER A 146 -20.28 2.91 -4.87
CA SER A 146 -19.62 4.17 -4.52
C SER A 146 -20.24 4.76 -3.25
N ARG A 147 -19.88 4.17 -2.10
CA ARG A 147 -20.19 4.75 -0.80
C ARG A 147 -19.11 5.78 -0.48
N PRO A 148 -19.45 6.98 0.01
CA PRO A 148 -18.50 8.07 0.34
C PRO A 148 -17.54 7.74 1.51
N GLU A 149 -17.48 6.46 1.89
CA GLU A 149 -16.83 5.90 3.06
C GLU A 149 -15.61 5.06 2.66
N ASN A 150 -15.47 4.74 1.36
CA ASN A 150 -14.32 4.06 0.81
C ASN A 150 -13.19 5.08 0.62
N ILE A 151 -12.36 5.20 1.66
CA ILE A 151 -11.14 6.02 1.59
C ILE A 151 -10.15 5.31 0.68
N HIS A 152 -9.65 6.02 -0.32
CA HIS A 152 -8.56 5.57 -1.17
C HIS A 152 -7.30 5.34 -0.33
N PHE A 153 -6.86 4.08 -0.23
CA PHE A 153 -5.72 3.70 0.61
C PHE A 153 -4.40 4.29 0.10
N THR A 154 -4.37 4.77 -1.15
CA THR A 154 -3.26 5.53 -1.73
C THR A 154 -2.94 6.84 -1.01
N ILE A 155 -3.90 7.45 -0.29
CA ILE A 155 -3.67 8.68 0.49
C ILE A 155 -2.74 8.39 1.70
N PRO A 156 -3.06 7.43 2.60
CA PRO A 156 -2.13 7.01 3.65
C PRO A 156 -0.75 6.58 3.14
N ILE A 157 -0.68 5.94 1.97
CA ILE A 157 0.60 5.54 1.34
C ILE A 157 1.42 6.79 0.97
N PHE A 158 0.80 7.79 0.37
CA PHE A 158 1.50 9.03 0.03
C PHE A 158 2.03 9.72 1.30
N ILE A 159 1.20 9.85 2.34
CA ILE A 159 1.60 10.49 3.60
C ILE A 159 2.76 9.72 4.27
N SER A 160 2.75 8.39 4.24
CA SER A 160 3.85 7.58 4.80
C SER A 160 5.16 7.76 4.03
N VAL A 161 5.11 7.94 2.71
CA VAL A 161 6.28 8.25 1.86
C VAL A 161 6.79 9.67 2.12
N VAL A 162 5.90 10.64 2.35
CA VAL A 162 6.29 11.99 2.78
C VAL A 162 7.03 11.95 4.11
N LEU A 163 6.51 11.21 5.09
CA LEU A 163 7.18 11.01 6.38
C LEU A 163 8.54 10.33 6.22
N PHE A 164 8.64 9.33 5.34
CA PHE A 164 9.92 8.70 5.01
C PHE A 164 10.93 9.71 4.46
N CYS A 165 10.50 10.60 3.57
CA CYS A 165 11.42 11.58 2.98
C CYS A 165 11.79 12.72 3.93
N ALA A 166 10.92 13.04 4.89
CA ALA A 166 11.12 14.11 5.87
C ALA A 166 12.08 13.72 7.02
N GLY A 167 12.15 12.44 7.38
CA GLY A 167 12.94 12.01 8.55
C GLY A 167 13.46 10.58 8.51
N GLY A 168 13.32 9.88 7.37
CA GLY A 168 13.85 8.54 7.11
C GLY A 168 13.67 7.58 8.26
N TYR A 169 12.44 7.06 8.48
CA TYR A 169 12.03 6.13 9.56
C TYR A 169 13.18 5.85 10.56
N LEU A 170 13.32 6.75 11.56
CA LEU A 170 14.44 6.80 12.51
C LEU A 170 15.03 5.43 12.86
#